data_AF-A0A820TNF4-F1
#
_entry.id   AF-A0A820TNF4-F1
#
_cell.length_a   1.000
_cell.length_b   1.000
_cell.length_c   1.000
_cell.angle_alpha   90.00
_cell.angle_beta   90.00
_cell.angle_gamma   90.00
#
_symmetry.space_group_name_H-M   'P 1'
#
loop_
_entity.id
_entity.type
_entity.pdbx_description
1 polymer ?
#
loop_
_entity_poly.entity_id
_entity_poly.type
_entity_poly.pdbx_seq_one_letter_code
_entity_poly.pdbx_strand_id
1 'polypeptide(L)'
;IWDLVANNTPIFFVRDPFLFQMFIHSQKRNPQTHLKDPNMVWDFFANHPQATHQFLFLYSDRGVPDGFRHMHGYGSQTFKKSK
;
A
#
# COMPACT_ATOMS: atom_id res chain seq x y z
N ILE A 1 19.26 4.77 18.32
CA ILE A 1 17.86 5.12 17.97
C ILE A 1 17.24 3.87 17.36
N TRP A 2 15.99 3.57 17.68
CA TRP A 2 15.24 2.44 17.13
C TRP A 2 13.97 2.98 16.46
N ASP A 3 13.77 2.66 15.19
CA ASP A 3 12.67 3.18 14.37
C ASP A 3 11.75 2.06 13.92
N LEU A 4 10.45 2.21 14.20
CA LEU A 4 9.39 1.37 13.65
C LEU A 4 8.65 2.16 12.56
N VAL A 5 9.12 2.04 11.32
CA VAL A 5 8.47 2.64 10.15
C VAL A 5 7.31 1.73 9.72
N ALA A 6 6.10 2.24 9.87
CA ALA A 6 4.87 1.44 9.88
C ALA A 6 3.76 2.10 9.04
N ASN A 7 2.66 1.37 8.84
CA ASN A 7 1.45 1.86 8.17
C ASN A 7 0.22 1.69 9.08
N ASN A 8 -0.91 2.27 8.66
CA ASN A 8 -2.20 2.01 9.28
C ASN A 8 -2.85 0.68 8.85
N THR A 9 -2.13 -0.15 8.08
CA THR A 9 -2.57 -1.45 7.57
C THR A 9 -1.60 -2.56 7.97
N PRO A 10 -2.08 -3.77 8.31
CA PRO A 10 -1.22 -4.88 8.73
C PRO A 10 -0.55 -5.63 7.56
N ILE A 11 -0.90 -5.30 6.32
CA ILE A 11 -0.43 -5.93 5.07
C ILE A 11 -0.07 -4.85 4.05
N PHE A 12 0.55 -5.26 2.93
CA PHE A 12 0.97 -4.36 1.86
C PHE A 12 0.63 -4.94 0.47
N PHE A 13 0.65 -4.10 -0.57
CA PHE A 13 0.22 -4.46 -1.93
C PHE A 13 1.17 -5.44 -2.65
N VAL A 14 2.46 -5.39 -2.32
CA VAL A 14 3.49 -6.22 -2.92
C VAL A 14 4.26 -6.98 -1.86
N ARG A 15 4.65 -8.21 -2.20
CA ARG A 15 5.51 -9.09 -1.38
C ARG A 15 6.94 -9.17 -1.88
N ASP A 16 7.20 -8.68 -3.10
CA ASP A 16 8.51 -8.60 -3.73
C ASP A 16 8.88 -7.11 -3.88
N PRO A 17 10.01 -6.65 -3.30
CA PRO A 17 10.44 -5.26 -3.40
C PRO A 17 10.71 -4.79 -4.83
N PHE A 18 11.02 -5.69 -5.77
CA PHE A 18 11.23 -5.32 -7.18
C PHE A 18 9.97 -4.67 -7.80
N LEU A 19 8.79 -5.12 -7.38
CA LEU A 19 7.51 -4.58 -7.85
C LEU A 19 7.12 -3.26 -7.18
N PHE A 20 7.84 -2.81 -6.14
CA PHE A 20 7.46 -1.62 -5.38
C PHE A 20 7.49 -0.35 -6.23
N GLN A 21 8.50 -0.16 -7.06
CA GLN A 21 8.58 1.02 -7.95
C GLN A 21 7.44 1.01 -8.98
N MET A 22 7.11 -0.15 -9.54
CA MET A 22 5.99 -0.31 -10.46
C MET A 22 4.66 0.04 -9.80
N PHE A 23 4.42 -0.45 -8.57
CA PHE A 23 3.26 -0.09 -7.77
C PHE A 23 3.19 1.43 -7.53
N ILE A 24 4.27 2.03 -7.05
CA ILE A 24 4.27 3.47 -6.75
C ILE A 24 4.03 4.32 -8.00
N HIS A 25 4.59 3.94 -9.15
CA HIS A 25 4.35 4.63 -10.42
C HIS A 25 2.89 4.48 -10.88
N SER A 26 2.27 3.31 -10.72
CA SER A 26 0.85 3.12 -11.09
C SER A 26 -0.10 3.99 -10.27
N GLN A 27 0.27 4.34 -9.03
CA GLN A 27 -0.52 5.24 -8.16
C GLN A 27 -0.19 6.73 -8.35
N LYS A 28 0.82 7.09 -9.15
CA LYS A 28 1.25 8.48 -9.39
C LYS A 28 0.45 9.12 -10.55
N ARG A 29 1.04 10.12 -11.22
CA ARG A 29 0.44 10.81 -12.36
C ARG A 29 0.96 10.16 -13.64
N ASN A 30 0.09 10.05 -14.64
CA ASN A 30 0.47 9.61 -15.97
C ASN A 30 1.56 10.55 -16.52
N PRO A 31 2.67 10.03 -17.05
CA PRO A 31 3.82 10.85 -17.46
C PRO A 31 3.54 11.73 -18.68
N GLN A 32 2.57 11.37 -19.52
CA GLN A 32 2.22 12.15 -20.71
C GLN A 32 1.25 13.29 -20.38
N THR A 33 0.24 13.03 -19.54
CA THR A 33 -0.84 13.98 -19.25
C THR A 33 -0.66 14.71 -17.92
N HIS A 34 0.22 14.22 -17.05
CA HIS A 34 0.37 14.68 -15.67
C HIS A 34 -0.93 14.61 -14.84
N LEU A 35 -1.90 13.78 -15.24
CA LEU A 35 -3.16 13.58 -14.51
C LEU A 35 -3.16 12.24 -13.76
N LYS A 36 -4.11 12.08 -12.83
CA LYS A 36 -4.42 10.75 -12.27
C LYS A 36 -5.08 9.92 -13.36
N ASP A 37 -4.73 8.65 -13.43
CA ASP A 37 -5.19 7.74 -14.47
C ASP A 37 -5.71 6.45 -13.82
N PRO A 38 -7.05 6.27 -13.75
CA PRO A 38 -7.63 5.06 -13.19
C PRO A 38 -7.20 3.79 -13.94
N ASN A 39 -6.93 3.87 -15.25
CA ASN A 39 -6.48 2.70 -16.01
C ASN A 39 -5.11 2.25 -15.53
N MET A 40 -4.16 3.17 -15.27
CA MET A 40 -2.86 2.81 -14.69
C MET A 40 -2.99 2.10 -13.33
N VAL A 41 -3.91 2.57 -12.48
CA VAL A 41 -4.16 1.96 -11.16
C VAL A 41 -4.74 0.56 -11.31
N TRP A 42 -5.79 0.41 -12.12
CA TRP A 42 -6.48 -0.86 -12.31
C TRP A 42 -5.66 -1.87 -13.10
N ASP A 43 -4.86 -1.44 -14.08
CA ASP A 43 -3.93 -2.31 -14.82
C ASP A 43 -2.93 -2.97 -13.87
N PHE A 44 -2.43 -2.22 -12.87
CA PHE A 44 -1.57 -2.81 -11.85
C PHE A 44 -2.33 -3.88 -11.05
N PHE A 45 -3.50 -3.55 -10.50
CA PHE A 45 -4.24 -4.48 -9.64
C PHE A 45 -4.75 -5.73 -10.38
N ALA A 46 -5.19 -5.58 -11.63
CA ALA A 46 -5.63 -6.68 -12.48
C ALA A 46 -4.50 -7.68 -12.78
N ASN A 47 -3.26 -7.21 -12.90
CA ASN A 47 -2.10 -8.05 -13.21
C ASN A 47 -1.33 -8.53 -11.95
N HIS A 48 -1.71 -8.10 -10.75
CA HIS A 48 -1.01 -8.43 -9.51
C HIS A 48 -2.00 -8.92 -8.44
N PRO A 49 -2.53 -10.16 -8.56
CA PRO A 49 -3.55 -10.68 -7.64
C PRO A 49 -3.08 -10.77 -6.18
N GLN A 50 -1.77 -10.77 -5.91
CA GLN A 50 -1.22 -10.67 -4.55
C GLN A 50 -1.64 -9.39 -3.82
N ALA A 51 -1.99 -8.33 -4.56
CA ALA A 51 -2.41 -7.05 -3.98
C ALA A 51 -3.85 -7.09 -3.45
N THR A 52 -4.65 -8.11 -3.78
CA THR A 52 -6.10 -8.19 -3.49
C THR A 52 -6.42 -7.94 -2.02
N HIS A 53 -5.66 -8.53 -1.08
CA HIS A 53 -5.94 -8.37 0.34
C HIS A 53 -5.78 -6.90 0.80
N GLN A 54 -4.68 -6.26 0.42
CA GLN A 54 -4.47 -4.84 0.75
C GLN A 54 -5.43 -3.93 -0.02
N PHE A 55 -5.79 -4.28 -1.26
CA PHE A 55 -6.78 -3.57 -2.05
C PHE A 55 -8.14 -3.52 -1.34
N LEU A 56 -8.61 -4.66 -0.84
CA LEU A 56 -9.86 -4.73 -0.06
C LEU A 56 -9.78 -3.90 1.23
N PHE A 57 -8.62 -3.86 1.90
CA PHE A 57 -8.42 -3.00 3.06
C PHE A 57 -8.50 -1.52 2.70
N LEU A 58 -7.84 -1.11 1.61
CA LEU A 58 -7.84 0.28 1.11
C LEU A 58 -9.25 0.75 0.70
N TYR A 59 -10.07 -0.12 0.12
CA TYR A 59 -11.43 0.22 -0.30
C TYR A 59 -12.50 -0.07 0.77
N SER A 60 -12.08 -0.37 2.00
CA SER A 60 -12.96 -0.41 3.18
C SER A 60 -13.01 0.95 3.88
N ASP A 61 -13.83 1.08 4.92
CA ASP A 61 -13.89 2.28 5.78
C ASP A 61 -12.52 2.70 6.34
N ARG A 62 -11.58 1.75 6.47
CA ARG A 62 -10.21 2.04 6.94
C ARG A 62 -9.33 2.76 5.92
N GLY A 63 -9.73 2.84 4.65
CA GLY A 63 -9.03 3.59 3.61
C GLY A 63 -9.09 5.10 3.78
N VAL A 64 -10.13 5.60 4.47
CA VAL A 64 -10.35 7.02 4.75
C VAL A 64 -10.65 7.19 6.25
N PRO A 65 -9.64 7.07 7.13
CA PRO A 65 -9.86 7.16 8.57
C PRO A 65 -10.31 8.56 8.99
N ASP A 66 -11.07 8.64 10.09
CA ASP A 66 -11.42 9.90 10.77
C ASP A 66 -10.20 10.47 11.52
N GLY A 67 -9.22 10.94 10.75
CA GLY A 67 -7.96 11.47 11.25
C GLY A 67 -7.02 10.41 11.85
N PHE A 68 -5.80 10.85 12.17
CA PHE A 68 -4.72 9.96 12.60
C PHE A 68 -4.91 9.35 14.00
N ARG A 69 -5.78 9.93 14.84
CA ARG A 69 -6.05 9.43 16.21
C ARG A 69 -6.99 8.22 16.23
N HIS A 70 -7.77 8.03 15.16
CA HIS A 70 -8.78 6.98 15.07
C HIS A 70 -8.40 5.89 14.06
N MET A 71 -7.09 5.71 13.81
CA MET A 71 -6.55 4.62 13.00
C MET A 71 -5.58 3.77 13.83
N HIS A 72 -5.44 2.50 13.46
CA HIS A 72 -4.42 1.63 14.04
C HIS A 72 -3.05 1.88 13.40
N GLY A 73 -1.99 1.34 14.01
CA GLY A 73 -0.65 1.28 13.44
C GLY A 73 -0.12 -0.16 13.50
N TYR A 74 0.53 -0.60 12.43
CA TYR A 74 1.11 -1.93 12.31
C TYR A 74 2.47 -1.85 11.64
N GLY A 75 3.44 -2.62 12.14
CA GLY A 75 4.73 -2.79 11.46
C GLY A 75 4.63 -3.50 10.10
N SER A 76 3.48 -4.14 9.80
CA SER A 76 3.15 -4.91 8.59
C SER A 76 4.04 -6.13 8.32
N GLN A 77 5.36 -6.04 8.46
CA GLN A 77 6.29 -7.15 8.33
C GLN A 77 6.46 -7.93 9.64
N THR A 78 6.84 -9.19 9.51
CA THR A 78 7.24 -10.02 10.65
C THR A 78 8.66 -9.66 11.06
N PHE A 79 8.84 -9.31 12.34
CA PHE A 79 10.14 -9.03 12.93
C PHE A 79 10.59 -10.17 13.84
N LYS A 80 11.90 -10.36 13.96
CA LYS A 80 12.49 -11.31 14.89
C LYS A 80 12.74 -10.63 16.24
N LYS A 81 12.24 -11.22 17.32
CA LYS A 81 12.68 -10.87 18.68
C LYS A 81 13.95 -11.67 18.99
N SER A 82 15.04 -10.99 19.34
CA SER A 82 16.17 -11.67 19.97
C SER A 82 15.80 -12.07 21.39
N LYS A 83 16.21 -13.26 21.81
CA LYS A 83 16.33 -13.58 23.25
C LYS A 83 17.65 -13.00 23.75
#